data_AF-A0A837RJS4-F1
#
_entry.id   AF-A0A837RJS4-F1
#
_cell.length_a   1.000
_cell.length_b   1.000
_cell.length_c   1.000
_cell.angle_alpha   90.00
_cell.angle_beta   90.00
_cell.angle_gamma   90.00
#
_symmetry.space_group_name_H-M   'P 1'
#
loop_
_entity.id
_entity.type
_entity.pdbx_description
1 polymer ?
#
loop_
_entity_poly.entity_id
_entity_poly.type
_entity_poly.pdbx_seq_one_letter_code
_entity_poly.pdbx_strand_id
1 'polypeptide(L)' 'MNIEQLKAKILDDGSGFTFTLDSKPCGMEPDSRNKETYYPAWYGDKNKDFNNIDDLMSDEFFGGKSMVQLIDDIELDFI' A
#
# COMPACT_ATOMS: atom_id res chain seq x y z
N MET A 1 7.31 7.12 9.54
CA MET A 1 7.51 5.65 9.48
C MET A 1 8.47 5.39 8.33
N ASN A 2 9.25 4.30 8.32
CA ASN A 2 10.02 3.91 7.14
C ASN A 2 9.41 2.68 6.44
N ILE A 3 9.92 2.34 5.25
CA ILE A 3 9.39 1.24 4.43
C ILE A 3 9.41 -0.10 5.15
N GLU A 4 10.49 -0.41 5.88
CA GLU A 4 10.59 -1.69 6.60
C GLU A 4 9.57 -1.78 7.75
N GLN A 5 9.30 -0.67 8.44
CA GLN A 5 8.25 -0.59 9.46
C GLN A 5 6.85 -0.72 8.85
N LEU A 6 6.62 -0.19 7.66
CA LEU A 6 5.36 -0.34 6.94
C LEU A 6 5.16 -1.80 6.52
N LYS A 7 6.19 -2.43 5.92
CA LYS A 7 6.15 -3.85 5.57
C LYS A 7 5.84 -4.72 6.79
N ALA A 8 6.49 -4.46 7.93
CA ALA A 8 6.21 -5.19 9.17
C ALA A 8 4.75 -5.06 9.61
N LYS A 9 4.16 -3.86 9.57
CA LYS A 9 2.72 -3.68 9.89
C LYS A 9 1.81 -4.48 8.96
N ILE A 10 2.13 -4.54 7.68
CA ILE A 10 1.31 -5.26 6.70
C ILE A 10 1.46 -6.77 6.87
N LEU A 11 2.70 -7.26 7.01
CA LEU A 11 3.01 -8.68 7.02
C LEU A 11 2.75 -9.34 8.37
N ASP A 12 3.11 -8.66 9.45
CA ASP A 12 3.06 -9.23 10.81
C ASP A 12 1.73 -8.91 11.48
N ASP A 13 1.24 -7.68 11.33
CA ASP A 13 -0.01 -7.22 11.96
C ASP A 13 -1.23 -7.40 11.03
N GLY A 14 -1.03 -7.74 9.76
CA GLY A 14 -2.11 -7.84 8.77
C GLY A 14 -2.82 -6.52 8.50
N SER A 15 -2.17 -5.39 8.79
CA SER A 15 -2.80 -4.07 8.70
C SER A 15 -2.92 -3.60 7.26
N GLY A 16 -4.06 -2.97 6.93
CA GLY A 16 -4.16 -2.11 5.77
C GLY A 16 -3.66 -0.70 6.09
N PHE A 17 -3.57 0.14 5.07
CA PHE A 17 -3.30 1.57 5.25
C PHE A 17 -4.06 2.41 4.24
N THR A 18 -4.33 3.65 4.61
CA THR A 18 -4.93 4.66 3.74
C THR A 18 -4.19 5.98 3.86
N PHE A 19 -4.27 6.79 2.81
CA PHE A 19 -3.72 8.14 2.76
C PHE A 19 -4.39 8.94 1.63
N THR A 20 -4.11 10.24 1.54
CA THR A 20 -4.60 11.08 0.44
C THR A 20 -3.42 11.61 -0.38
N LEU A 21 -3.50 11.46 -1.71
CA LEU A 21 -2.53 12.01 -2.66
C LEU A 21 -3.29 12.68 -3.82
N ASP A 22 -2.94 13.92 -4.16
CA ASP A 22 -3.63 14.72 -5.18
C ASP A 22 -5.15 14.76 -5.02
N SER A 23 -5.62 14.92 -3.77
CA SER A 23 -7.05 14.87 -3.41
C SER A 23 -7.76 13.56 -3.74
N LYS A 24 -7.02 12.47 -3.97
CA LYS A 24 -7.57 11.14 -4.21
C LYS A 24 -7.32 10.24 -3.01
N PRO A 25 -8.31 9.45 -2.58
CA PRO A 25 -8.10 8.42 -1.59
C PRO A 25 -7.18 7.34 -2.15
N CYS A 26 -6.21 6.93 -1.35
CA CYS A 26 -5.22 5.93 -1.67
C CYS A 26 -5.14 4.92 -0.54
N GLY A 27 -4.68 3.72 -0.82
CA GLY A 27 -4.44 2.74 0.21
C GLY A 27 -4.23 1.34 -0.31
N MET A 28 -4.14 0.41 0.64
CA MET A 28 -4.04 -1.02 0.42
C MET A 28 -4.61 -1.75 1.63
N GLU A 29 -5.30 -2.86 1.40
CA GLU A 29 -5.73 -3.78 2.45
C GLU A 29 -5.32 -5.21 2.06
N PRO A 30 -4.67 -5.98 2.96
CA PRO A 30 -4.28 -7.34 2.64
C PRO A 30 -5.51 -8.25 2.49
N ASP A 31 -5.50 -9.05 1.43
CA ASP A 31 -6.57 -10.00 1.12
C ASP A 31 -6.00 -11.42 1.00
N SER A 32 -6.62 -12.37 1.70
CA SER A 32 -6.22 -13.78 1.67
C SER A 32 -7.15 -14.59 0.78
N ARG A 33 -6.65 -15.01 -0.38
CA ARG A 33 -7.41 -15.77 -1.39
C ARG A 33 -6.71 -17.08 -1.69
N ASN A 34 -7.43 -18.20 -1.60
CA ASN A 34 -6.88 -19.53 -1.91
C ASN A 34 -5.56 -19.89 -1.18
N LYS A 35 -5.40 -19.42 0.07
CA LYS A 35 -4.17 -19.58 0.89
C LYS A 35 -2.96 -18.77 0.40
N GLU A 36 -3.16 -17.82 -0.50
CA GLU A 36 -2.16 -16.84 -0.91
C GLU A 36 -2.58 -15.46 -0.40
N THR A 37 -1.59 -14.65 -0.02
CA THR A 37 -1.82 -13.26 0.39
C THR A 37 -1.60 -12.33 -0.80
N TYR A 38 -2.53 -11.43 -0.97
CA TYR A 38 -2.51 -10.38 -1.96
C TYR A 38 -2.64 -9.02 -1.28
N TYR A 39 -2.24 -7.97 -1.98
CA TYR A 39 -2.25 -6.60 -1.52
C TYR A 39 -3.00 -5.72 -2.54
N PRO A 40 -4.34 -5.85 -2.65
CA PRO A 40 -5.15 -4.93 -3.43
C PRO A 40 -4.92 -3.47 -2.99
N ALA A 41 -4.47 -2.64 -3.91
CA ALA A 41 -4.22 -1.23 -3.68
C ALA A 41 -5.09 -0.35 -4.59
N TRP A 42 -5.42 0.86 -4.11
CA TRP A 42 -6.21 1.83 -4.85
C TRP A 42 -5.57 3.22 -4.91
N TYR A 43 -5.84 3.93 -6.01
CA TYR A 43 -5.51 5.35 -6.21
C TYR A 43 -6.68 6.03 -6.93
N GLY A 44 -7.57 6.65 -6.16
CA GLY A 44 -8.89 7.08 -6.64
C GLY A 44 -9.67 5.88 -7.17
N ASP A 45 -10.11 5.94 -8.43
CA ASP A 45 -10.90 4.86 -9.06
C ASP A 45 -10.04 3.73 -9.64
N LYS A 46 -8.71 3.85 -9.60
CA LYS A 46 -7.80 2.82 -10.10
C LYS A 46 -7.52 1.80 -9.02
N ASN A 47 -7.48 0.53 -9.41
CA ASN A 47 -7.10 -0.58 -8.54
C ASN A 47 -5.98 -1.39 -9.19
N LYS A 48 -5.10 -1.92 -8.37
CA LYS A 48 -4.08 -2.89 -8.79
C LYS A 48 -3.89 -3.92 -7.70
N ASP A 49 -3.73 -5.16 -8.13
CA ASP A 49 -3.57 -6.30 -7.24
C ASP A 49 -2.12 -6.75 -7.27
N PHE A 50 -1.48 -6.78 -6.10
CA PHE A 50 -0.10 -7.20 -5.95
C PHE A 50 -0.05 -8.53 -5.19
N ASN A 51 0.81 -9.45 -5.60
CA ASN A 51 1.05 -10.71 -4.90
C ASN A 51 2.41 -10.74 -4.19
N ASN A 52 3.12 -9.60 -4.19
CA ASN A 52 4.40 -9.42 -3.55
C ASN A 52 4.45 -8.03 -2.90
N ILE A 53 4.92 -7.99 -1.64
CA ILE A 53 5.01 -6.74 -0.88
C ILE A 53 6.06 -5.78 -1.46
N ASP A 54 7.18 -6.29 -1.99
CA ASP A 54 8.22 -5.47 -2.59
C ASP A 54 7.75 -4.82 -3.89
N ASP A 55 6.90 -5.51 -4.65
CA ASP A 55 6.25 -4.95 -5.85
C ASP A 55 5.29 -3.82 -5.45
N LEU A 56 4.47 -4.00 -4.40
CA LEU A 56 3.62 -2.92 -3.86
C LEU A 56 4.45 -1.69 -3.45
N MET A 57 5.61 -1.91 -2.83
CA MET A 57 6.43 -0.80 -2.33
C MET A 57 7.13 -0.02 -3.45
N SER A 58 7.52 -0.70 -4.52
CA SER A 58 8.38 -0.15 -5.58
C SER A 58 7.65 0.25 -6.87
N ASP A 59 6.44 -0.24 -7.11
CA ASP A 59 5.65 0.10 -8.29
C ASP A 59 5.14 1.55 -8.24
N GLU A 60 5.23 2.27 -9.37
CA GLU A 60 4.81 3.67 -9.50
C GLU A 60 3.28 3.85 -9.63
N PHE A 61 2.51 3.05 -8.89
CA PHE A 61 1.05 3.00 -8.98
C PHE A 61 0.38 4.29 -8.47
N PHE A 62 0.90 4.87 -7.39
CA PHE A 62 0.28 6.00 -6.69
C PHE A 62 0.64 7.32 -7.38
N GLY A 63 -0.15 7.70 -8.39
CA GLY A 63 0.07 8.97 -9.11
C GLY A 63 1.39 9.01 -9.88
N GLY A 64 1.95 7.86 -10.26
CA GLY A 64 3.28 7.80 -10.89
C GLY A 64 4.43 7.81 -9.88
N LYS A 65 4.16 7.57 -8.59
CA LYS A 65 5.15 7.42 -7.53
C LYS A 65 4.96 6.09 -6.81
N SER A 66 6.06 5.56 -6.32
CA SER A 66 6.12 4.38 -5.46
C SER A 66 5.95 4.73 -3.99
N MET A 67 5.60 3.77 -3.14
CA MET A 67 5.54 3.99 -1.69
C MET A 67 6.90 4.39 -1.13
N VAL A 68 8.00 3.82 -1.66
CA VAL A 68 9.37 4.20 -1.27
C VAL A 68 9.62 5.70 -1.47
N GLN A 69 9.08 6.29 -2.54
CA GLN A 69 9.20 7.72 -2.82
C GLN A 69 8.23 8.59 -2.01
N LEU A 70 7.14 8.01 -1.49
CA LEU A 70 6.06 8.75 -0.83
C LEU A 70 6.12 8.70 0.69
N ILE A 71 6.74 7.67 1.28
CA ILE A 71 6.60 7.32 2.71
C ILE A 71 6.94 8.46 3.68
N ASP A 72 7.84 9.36 3.30
CA ASP A 72 8.26 10.50 4.11
C ASP A 72 7.40 11.77 3.88
N ASP A 73 6.59 11.79 2.82
CA ASP A 73 5.77 12.93 2.38
C ASP A 73 4.28 12.77 2.71
N ILE A 74 3.84 11.57 3.10
CA ILE A 74 2.43 11.26 3.36
C ILE A 74 2.18 10.89 4.82
N GLU A 75 0.97 11.16 5.29
CA GLU A 75 0.47 10.64 6.56
C GLU A 75 -0.34 9.38 6.29
N LEU A 76 0.00 8.30 6.99
CA LEU A 76 -0.65 7.00 6.86
C LEU A 76 -1.61 6.76 8.02
N ASP A 77 -2.86 6.45 7.69
CA ASP A 77 -3.86 5.94 8.62
C ASP A 77 -3.96 4.43 8.45
N PHE A 78 -3.72 3.67 9.53
CA PHE A 78 -3.83 2.21 9.51
C PHE A 78 -5.28 1.76 9.72
N ILE A 79 -5.69 0.73 8.99
CA ILE A 79 -7.02 0.11 9.06
C ILE A 79 -6.92 -1.38 9.33
#